data_AF-A0A9D7ITV3-F1
#
_entry.id   AF-A0A9D7ITV3-F1
#
_cell.length_a   1.000
_cell.length_b   1.000
_cell.length_c   1.000
_cell.angle_alpha   90.00
_cell.angle_beta   90.00
_cell.angle_gamma   90.00
#
_symmetry.space_group_name_H-M   'P 1'
#
loop_
_entity.id
_entity.type
_entity.pdbx_description
1 polymer ?
#
loop_
_entity_poly.entity_id
_entity_poly.type
_entity_poly.pdbx_seq_one_letter_code
_entity_poly.pdbx_strand_id
1 'polypeptide(L)'
;MSKLNKSTYTSVLTFVGLTGGFACGIAINHWHSPALMRFSSILEPVGVIWTNALRMTIIPLIVSTLVIGITSIRDQRMMGRLGGLSIITFIGLLIFGAVYSNFTTRALMGRFRLDSDSVAAMRSTPSVDPKLYAQESKPAGITETLTGIIPSNPFKSAADGALLPLIVFTAVFAMALSRIEDDRRQLMLKFLRSF
;
A
#
# COMPACT_ATOMS: atom_id res chain seq x y z
N MET A 1 10.95 -36.71 -9.30
CA MET A 1 10.39 -35.34 -9.39
C MET A 1 9.29 -35.21 -8.36
N SER A 2 9.59 -34.57 -7.23
CA SER A 2 8.69 -34.47 -6.07
C SER A 2 7.48 -33.60 -6.40
N LYS A 3 6.29 -34.07 -6.00
CA LYS A 3 5.05 -33.28 -6.07
C LYS A 3 5.20 -32.07 -5.13
N LEU A 4 5.55 -30.91 -5.69
CA LEU A 4 5.54 -29.65 -4.96
C LEU A 4 4.11 -29.38 -4.44
N ASN A 5 4.02 -28.98 -3.17
CA ASN A 5 2.76 -28.62 -2.53
C ASN A 5 2.10 -27.44 -3.28
N LYS A 6 0.77 -27.46 -3.42
CA LYS A 6 -0.02 -26.48 -4.20
C LYS A 6 0.26 -25.02 -3.80
N SER A 7 0.55 -24.78 -2.52
CA SER A 7 0.95 -23.45 -1.99
C SER A 7 2.34 -23.00 -2.47
N THR A 8 3.31 -23.91 -2.56
CA THR A 8 4.65 -23.59 -3.06
C THR A 8 4.61 -23.30 -4.56
N TYR A 9 3.75 -24.02 -5.29
CA TYR A 9 3.57 -23.82 -6.73
C TYR A 9 3.07 -22.40 -7.07
N THR A 10 2.08 -21.89 -6.34
CA THR A 10 1.58 -20.51 -6.53
C THR A 10 2.63 -19.45 -6.23
N SER A 11 3.41 -19.61 -5.16
CA SER A 11 4.48 -18.66 -4.83
C SER A 11 5.58 -18.66 -5.88
N VAL A 12 6.00 -19.85 -6.34
CA VAL A 12 7.01 -19.97 -7.41
C VAL A 12 6.50 -19.34 -8.70
N LEU A 13 5.22 -19.54 -9.06
CA LEU A 13 4.64 -18.94 -10.26
C LEU A 13 4.65 -17.40 -10.19
N THR A 14 4.35 -16.79 -9.04
CA THR A 14 4.42 -15.34 -8.85
C THR A 14 5.84 -14.80 -9.01
N PHE A 15 6.83 -15.49 -8.43
CA PHE A 15 8.24 -15.10 -8.57
C PHE A 15 8.73 -15.23 -10.02
N VAL A 16 8.36 -16.30 -10.70
CA VAL A 16 8.66 -16.51 -12.13
C VAL A 16 7.97 -15.45 -12.98
N GLY A 17 6.71 -15.11 -12.68
CA GLY A 17 5.98 -14.04 -13.38
C GLY A 17 6.62 -12.67 -13.19
N LEU A 18 7.03 -12.33 -11.96
CA LEU A 18 7.70 -11.05 -11.66
C LEU A 18 9.04 -10.94 -12.37
N THR A 19 9.88 -11.97 -12.26
CA THR A 19 11.22 -12.00 -12.89
C THR A 19 11.12 -12.03 -14.41
N GLY A 20 10.20 -12.82 -14.96
CA GLY A 20 9.91 -12.87 -16.39
C GLY A 20 9.41 -11.53 -16.92
N GLY A 21 8.43 -10.90 -16.25
CA GLY A 21 7.92 -9.59 -16.62
C GLY A 21 9.00 -8.50 -16.60
N PHE A 22 9.85 -8.50 -15.56
CA PHE A 22 10.99 -7.58 -15.45
C PHE A 22 12.01 -7.78 -16.58
N ALA A 23 12.41 -9.03 -16.85
CA ALA A 23 13.35 -9.35 -17.92
C ALA A 23 12.77 -9.00 -19.31
N CYS A 24 11.50 -9.29 -19.56
CA CYS A 24 10.80 -8.90 -20.78
C CYS A 24 10.76 -7.36 -20.94
N GLY A 25 10.49 -6.62 -19.86
CA GLY A 25 10.51 -5.15 -19.87
C GLY A 25 11.88 -4.60 -20.27
N ILE A 26 12.96 -5.14 -19.69
CA ILE A 26 14.34 -4.77 -20.06
C ILE A 26 14.62 -5.09 -21.54
N ALA A 27 14.24 -6.27 -22.01
CA ALA A 27 14.48 -6.70 -23.38
C ALA A 27 13.75 -5.81 -24.41
N ILE A 28 12.49 -5.44 -24.14
CA ILE A 28 11.71 -4.52 -24.97
C ILE A 28 12.39 -3.14 -25.02
N ASN A 29 12.86 -2.63 -23.88
CA ASN A 29 13.55 -1.35 -23.81
C ASN A 29 14.88 -1.35 -24.57
N HIS A 30 15.67 -2.43 -24.47
CA HIS A 30 16.97 -2.51 -25.12
C HIS A 30 16.86 -2.50 -26.65
N TRP A 31 15.88 -3.21 -27.24
CA TRP A 31 15.81 -3.39 -28.70
C TRP A 31 15.14 -2.25 -29.47
N HIS A 32 14.47 -1.29 -28.82
CA HIS A 32 13.81 -0.13 -29.45
C HIS A 32 12.95 -0.46 -30.69
N SER A 33 12.45 -1.69 -30.81
CA SER A 33 11.67 -2.13 -31.97
C SER A 33 10.26 -1.55 -31.91
N PRO A 34 9.76 -0.91 -32.99
CA PRO A 34 8.40 -0.36 -33.05
C PRO A 34 7.30 -1.41 -32.78
N ALA A 35 7.56 -2.67 -33.13
CA ALA A 35 6.61 -3.77 -32.90
C ALA A 35 6.53 -4.15 -31.41
N LEU A 36 7.65 -4.11 -30.69
CA LEU A 36 7.71 -4.44 -29.26
C LEU A 36 7.10 -3.34 -28.37
N MET A 37 7.26 -2.06 -28.76
CA MET A 37 6.58 -0.96 -28.07
C MET A 37 5.05 -1.05 -28.20
N ARG A 38 4.52 -1.47 -29.35
CA ARG A 38 3.08 -1.71 -29.49
C ARG A 38 2.59 -2.84 -28.58
N PHE A 39 3.41 -3.86 -28.37
CA PHE A 39 3.09 -4.94 -27.45
C PHE A 39 3.03 -4.46 -25.98
N SER A 40 3.94 -3.57 -25.56
CA SER A 40 3.87 -3.00 -24.20
C SER A 40 2.62 -2.15 -23.98
N SER A 41 2.17 -1.40 -25.00
CA SER A 41 0.92 -0.62 -24.93
C SER A 41 -0.32 -1.49 -24.70
N ILE A 42 -0.31 -2.75 -25.15
CA ILE A 42 -1.41 -3.71 -24.96
C ILE A 42 -1.36 -4.33 -23.54
N LEU A 43 -0.17 -4.43 -22.94
CA LEU A 43 0.00 -4.97 -21.59
C LEU A 43 -0.33 -3.95 -20.49
N GLU A 44 -0.14 -2.66 -20.75
CA GLU A 44 -0.44 -1.58 -19.81
C GLU A 44 -1.88 -1.61 -19.25
N PRO A 45 -2.96 -1.74 -20.04
CA PRO A 45 -4.32 -1.82 -19.50
C PRO A 45 -4.54 -3.06 -18.61
N VAL A 46 -3.81 -4.16 -18.84
CA VAL A 46 -3.89 -5.34 -17.96
C VAL A 46 -3.34 -5.00 -16.57
N GLY A 47 -2.23 -4.28 -16.50
CA GLY A 47 -1.66 -3.78 -15.24
C GLY A 47 -2.60 -2.80 -14.52
N VAL A 48 -3.25 -1.91 -15.28
CA VAL A 48 -4.24 -0.96 -14.73
C VAL A 48 -5.47 -1.70 -14.18
N ILE A 49 -6.03 -2.66 -14.92
CA ILE A 49 -7.17 -3.47 -14.46
C ILE A 49 -6.80 -4.24 -13.18
N TRP A 50 -5.61 -4.84 -13.15
CA TRP A 50 -5.10 -5.55 -11.97
C TRP A 50 -4.99 -4.64 -10.75
N THR A 51 -4.35 -3.48 -10.89
CA THR A 51 -4.18 -2.53 -9.77
C THR A 51 -5.52 -1.94 -9.31
N ASN A 52 -6.45 -1.67 -10.23
CA ASN A 52 -7.81 -1.23 -9.89
C ASN A 52 -8.59 -2.32 -9.14
N ALA A 53 -8.47 -3.59 -9.55
CA ALA A 53 -9.09 -4.70 -8.84
C ALA A 53 -8.58 -4.83 -7.40
N LEU A 54 -7.27 -4.65 -7.17
CA LEU A 54 -6.69 -4.62 -5.82
C LEU A 54 -7.22 -3.43 -5.00
N ARG A 55 -7.32 -2.24 -5.59
CA ARG A 55 -7.82 -1.05 -4.88
C ARG A 55 -9.29 -1.15 -4.51
N MET A 56 -10.10 -1.75 -5.39
CA MET A 56 -11.53 -1.95 -5.16
C MET A 56 -11.80 -2.79 -3.90
N THR A 57 -10.96 -3.79 -3.62
CA THR A 57 -11.15 -4.69 -2.47
C THR A 57 -10.56 -4.14 -1.17
N ILE A 58 -9.55 -3.26 -1.24
CA ILE A 58 -8.84 -2.73 -0.08
C ILE A 58 -9.77 -1.97 0.88
N ILE A 59 -10.64 -1.08 0.37
CA ILE A 59 -11.45 -0.21 1.23
C ILE A 59 -12.47 -1.00 2.06
N PRO A 60 -13.34 -1.87 1.47
CA PRO A 60 -14.25 -2.70 2.26
C PRO A 60 -13.54 -3.59 3.26
N LEU A 61 -12.38 -4.15 2.86
CA LEU A 61 -11.60 -5.05 3.70
C LEU A 61 -11.01 -4.32 4.92
N ILE A 62 -10.39 -3.15 4.73
CA ILE A 62 -9.80 -2.36 5.83
C ILE A 62 -10.89 -1.98 6.83
N VAL A 63 -12.02 -1.45 6.35
CA VAL A 63 -13.12 -1.02 7.23
C VAL A 63 -13.64 -2.19 8.06
N SER A 64 -13.96 -3.31 7.41
CA SER A 64 -14.51 -4.49 8.09
C SER A 64 -13.50 -5.09 9.07
N THR A 65 -12.24 -5.26 8.64
CA THR A 65 -11.18 -5.86 9.47
C THR A 65 -10.86 -5.00 10.67
N LEU A 66 -10.77 -3.67 10.51
CA LEU A 66 -10.51 -2.77 11.63
C LEU A 66 -11.67 -2.75 12.61
N VAL A 67 -12.92 -2.64 12.13
CA VAL A 67 -14.08 -2.63 13.03
C VAL A 67 -14.16 -3.93 13.82
N ILE A 68 -14.06 -5.09 13.15
CA ILE A 68 -14.09 -6.40 13.82
C ILE A 68 -12.90 -6.54 14.78
N GLY A 69 -11.69 -6.18 14.34
CA GLY A 69 -10.48 -6.29 15.15
C GLY A 69 -10.54 -5.45 16.41
N ILE A 70 -10.95 -4.19 16.29
CA ILE A 70 -11.03 -3.24 17.41
C ILE A 70 -12.16 -3.62 18.37
N THR A 71 -13.33 -3.98 17.86
CA THR A 71 -14.47 -4.37 18.70
C THR A 71 -14.28 -5.72 19.40
N SER A 72 -13.36 -6.57 18.92
CA SER A 72 -13.02 -7.82 19.58
C SER A 72 -12.23 -7.66 20.89
N ILE A 73 -11.63 -6.47 21.10
CA ILE A 73 -10.82 -6.20 22.29
C ILE A 73 -11.74 -5.80 23.45
N ARG A 74 -11.83 -6.67 24.47
CA ARG A 74 -12.68 -6.46 25.65
C ARG A 74 -12.18 -5.36 26.60
N ASP A 75 -10.87 -5.09 26.61
CA ASP A 75 -10.24 -4.09 27.48
C ASP A 75 -9.72 -2.90 26.66
N GLN A 76 -10.41 -1.77 26.77
CA GLN A 76 -10.07 -0.52 26.09
C GLN A 76 -8.72 0.06 26.56
N ARG A 77 -8.29 -0.19 27.80
CA ARG A 77 -6.95 0.23 28.27
C ARG A 77 -5.87 -0.59 27.58
N MET A 78 -6.10 -1.90 27.43
CA MET A 78 -5.21 -2.77 26.68
C MET A 78 -5.12 -2.33 25.21
N MET A 79 -6.22 -1.92 24.59
CA MET A 79 -6.21 -1.41 23.22
C MET A 79 -5.32 -0.17 23.06
N GLY A 80 -5.47 0.83 23.93
CA GLY A 80 -4.63 2.03 23.88
C GLY A 80 -3.14 1.72 24.08
N ARG A 81 -2.82 0.79 25.00
CA ARG A 81 -1.44 0.34 25.22
C ARG A 81 -0.85 -0.38 24.00
N LEU A 82 -1.62 -1.27 23.36
CA LEU A 82 -1.19 -1.96 22.15
C LEU A 82 -0.98 -0.98 21.00
N GLY A 83 -1.91 -0.05 20.77
CA GLY A 83 -1.77 0.98 19.74
C GLY A 83 -0.55 1.87 19.96
N GLY A 84 -0.34 2.34 21.20
CA GLY A 84 0.83 3.14 21.56
C GLY A 84 2.14 2.38 21.39
N LEU A 85 2.19 1.11 21.81
CA LEU A 85 3.34 0.24 21.60
C LEU A 85 3.62 0.07 20.10
N SER A 86 2.59 -0.19 19.29
CA SER A 86 2.72 -0.29 17.84
C SER A 86 3.28 0.98 17.22
N ILE A 87 2.80 2.17 17.61
CA ILE A 87 3.31 3.46 17.10
C ILE A 87 4.80 3.61 17.44
N ILE A 88 5.20 3.35 18.69
CA ILE A 88 6.60 3.46 19.10
C ILE A 88 7.47 2.46 18.34
N THR A 89 7.01 1.22 18.19
CA THR A 89 7.72 0.18 17.43
C THR A 89 7.87 0.57 15.96
N PHE A 90 6.81 1.09 15.32
CA PHE A 90 6.86 1.54 13.94
C PHE A 90 7.78 2.74 13.75
N ILE A 91 7.72 3.74 14.63
CA ILE A 91 8.66 4.88 14.59
C ILE A 91 10.10 4.40 14.71
N GLY A 92 10.38 3.50 15.67
CA GLY A 92 11.71 2.91 15.84
C GLY A 92 12.16 2.15 14.58
N LEU A 93 11.28 1.34 13.99
CA LEU A 93 11.54 0.59 12.76
C LEU A 93 11.80 1.52 11.56
N LEU A 94 11.03 2.61 11.43
CA LEU A 94 11.19 3.58 10.35
C LEU A 94 12.49 4.37 10.49
N ILE A 95 12.84 4.81 11.71
CA ILE A 95 14.13 5.47 11.98
C ILE A 95 15.28 4.52 11.68
N PHE A 96 15.22 3.28 12.16
CA PHE A 96 16.23 2.26 11.88
C PHE A 96 16.37 2.01 10.38
N GLY A 97 15.26 1.83 9.67
CA GLY A 97 15.22 1.65 8.23
C GLY A 97 15.80 2.85 7.47
N ALA A 98 15.50 4.08 7.92
CA ALA A 98 16.04 5.30 7.32
C ALA A 98 17.56 5.42 7.52
N VAL A 99 18.06 5.14 8.73
CA VAL A 99 19.51 5.15 9.02
C VAL A 99 20.22 4.05 8.23
N TYR A 100 19.68 2.83 8.24
CA TYR A 100 20.20 1.70 7.49
C TYR A 100 20.23 1.97 5.98
N SER A 101 19.14 2.52 5.44
CA SER A 101 19.03 2.89 4.03
C SER A 101 20.03 4.00 3.68
N ASN A 102 20.21 5.01 4.53
CA ASN A 102 21.18 6.08 4.31
C ASN A 102 22.62 5.53 4.22
N PHE A 103 23.01 4.65 5.15
CA PHE A 103 24.34 4.07 5.17
C PHE A 103 24.58 3.14 3.98
N THR A 104 23.62 2.24 3.71
CA THR A 104 23.67 1.27 2.61
C THR A 104 23.67 1.97 1.25
N THR A 105 22.82 2.99 1.07
CA THR A 105 22.76 3.78 -0.17
C THR A 105 24.09 4.50 -0.43
N ARG A 106 24.70 5.14 0.57
CA ARG A 106 26.03 5.77 0.41
C ARG A 106 27.12 4.76 0.04
N ALA A 107 27.10 3.58 0.67
CA ALA A 107 28.07 2.52 0.40
C ALA A 107 27.91 1.85 -0.99
N LEU A 108 26.68 1.80 -1.51
CA LEU A 108 26.35 1.23 -2.81
C LEU A 108 26.48 2.25 -3.95
N MET A 109 25.97 3.47 -3.79
CA MET A 109 26.06 4.53 -4.81
C MET A 109 27.50 4.95 -5.09
N GLY A 110 28.41 4.84 -4.11
CA GLY A 110 29.85 5.03 -4.35
C GLY A 110 30.45 3.99 -5.32
N ARG A 111 29.77 2.86 -5.55
CA ARG A 111 30.22 1.76 -6.44
C ARG A 111 29.47 1.70 -7.77
N PHE A 112 28.25 2.24 -7.84
CA PHE A 112 27.46 2.30 -9.06
C PHE A 112 27.51 3.69 -9.68
N ARG A 113 28.33 3.87 -10.74
CA ARG A 113 28.29 5.08 -11.58
C ARG A 113 27.04 5.00 -12.44
N LEU A 114 25.96 5.66 -12.01
CA LEU A 114 24.78 5.86 -12.84
C LEU A 114 25.16 6.83 -13.97
N ASP A 115 25.10 6.35 -15.20
CA ASP A 115 25.32 7.17 -16.39
C ASP A 115 24.22 8.24 -16.49
N SER A 116 24.58 9.48 -16.83
CA SER A 116 23.65 10.62 -16.80
C SER A 116 22.45 10.41 -17.72
N ASP A 117 22.65 9.67 -18.82
CA ASP A 117 21.62 9.38 -19.80
C ASP A 117 20.61 8.37 -19.26
N SER A 118 21.03 7.42 -18.41
CA SER A 118 20.14 6.48 -17.72
C SER A 118 19.21 7.21 -16.73
N VAL A 119 19.72 8.22 -16.04
CA VAL A 119 18.94 9.07 -15.12
C VAL A 119 17.94 9.94 -15.89
N ALA A 120 18.33 10.46 -17.05
CA ALA A 120 17.45 11.23 -17.94
C ALA A 120 16.32 10.35 -18.55
N ALA A 121 16.64 9.11 -18.93
CA ALA A 121 15.65 8.13 -19.42
C ALA A 121 14.63 7.72 -18.33
N MET A 122 15.08 7.53 -17.09
CA MET A 122 14.18 7.25 -15.95
C MET A 122 13.20 8.39 -15.68
N ARG A 123 13.64 9.64 -15.84
CA ARG A 123 12.80 10.84 -15.62
C ARG A 123 11.82 11.11 -16.75
N SER A 124 12.08 10.60 -17.95
CA SER A 124 11.24 10.78 -19.14
C SER A 124 10.27 9.63 -19.37
N THR A 125 10.37 8.54 -18.61
CA THR A 125 9.39 7.45 -18.63
C THR A 125 8.04 8.00 -18.11
N PRO A 126 6.93 7.86 -18.85
CA PRO A 126 5.61 8.23 -18.35
C PRO A 126 5.33 7.39 -17.11
N SER A 127 5.43 8.02 -15.94
CA SER A 127 5.04 7.39 -14.69
C SER A 127 3.58 6.96 -14.83
N VAL A 128 3.27 5.74 -14.37
CA VAL A 128 1.90 5.30 -14.12
C VAL A 128 1.18 6.41 -13.36
N ASP A 129 0.21 7.04 -14.02
CA ASP A 129 -0.62 8.19 -13.59
C ASP A 129 0.05 9.15 -12.60
N PRO A 130 0.50 10.36 -13.02
CA PRO A 130 1.09 11.35 -12.12
C PRO A 130 0.23 11.63 -10.89
N LYS A 131 -1.09 11.43 -10.94
CA LYS A 131 -1.96 11.61 -9.76
C LYS A 131 -1.68 10.63 -8.63
N LEU A 132 -1.04 9.49 -8.89
CA LEU A 132 -0.67 8.50 -7.88
C LEU A 132 0.62 8.81 -7.12
N TYR A 133 1.49 9.68 -7.67
CA TYR A 133 2.79 10.00 -7.09
C TYR A 133 3.08 11.51 -7.00
N ALA A 134 2.38 12.36 -7.75
CA ALA A 134 2.61 13.81 -7.80
C ALA A 134 2.08 14.56 -6.57
N GLN A 135 1.36 13.89 -5.66
CA GLN A 135 1.12 14.46 -4.33
C GLN A 135 2.34 14.38 -3.40
N GLU A 136 3.38 13.62 -3.73
CA GLU A 136 4.57 13.49 -2.87
C GLU A 136 5.64 14.59 -3.09
N SER A 137 5.44 15.51 -4.03
CA SER A 137 6.50 16.46 -4.43
C SER A 137 6.65 17.69 -3.51
N LYS A 138 5.82 17.82 -2.47
CA LYS A 138 6.05 18.76 -1.36
C LYS A 138 5.90 17.98 -0.06
N PRO A 139 6.89 18.00 0.85
CA PRO A 139 6.64 17.53 2.20
C PRO A 139 5.57 18.44 2.77
N ALA A 140 4.34 17.91 2.90
CA ALA A 140 3.29 18.57 3.64
C ALA A 140 3.88 18.96 5.00
N GLY A 141 3.69 20.21 5.40
CA GLY A 141 4.18 20.65 6.70
C GLY A 141 3.68 19.70 7.79
N ILE A 142 4.41 19.58 8.90
CA ILE A 142 3.97 18.73 10.03
C ILE A 142 2.53 19.09 10.42
N THR A 143 2.19 20.39 10.39
CA THR A 143 0.85 20.91 10.65
C THR A 143 -0.19 20.39 9.66
N GLU A 144 0.09 20.47 8.35
CA GLU A 144 -0.82 20.02 7.28
C GLU A 144 -1.00 18.49 7.29
N THR A 145 0.06 17.76 7.60
CA THR A 145 -0.01 16.31 7.81
C THR A 145 -0.89 15.98 9.01
N LEU A 146 -0.71 16.69 10.14
CA LEU A 146 -1.46 16.44 11.36
C LEU A 146 -2.95 16.79 11.22
N THR A 147 -3.26 17.90 10.54
CA THR A 147 -4.65 18.28 10.25
C THR A 147 -5.29 17.34 9.22
N GLY A 148 -4.51 16.79 8.30
CA GLY A 148 -4.96 15.82 7.31
C GLY A 148 -5.31 14.44 7.90
N ILE A 149 -4.85 14.10 9.10
CA ILE A 149 -5.14 12.81 9.76
C ILE A 149 -6.64 12.67 10.08
N ILE A 150 -7.30 13.76 10.46
CA ILE A 150 -8.72 13.75 10.83
C ILE A 150 -9.54 14.15 9.60
N PRO A 151 -10.32 13.24 8.99
CA PRO A 151 -11.11 13.58 7.81
C PRO A 151 -12.26 14.51 8.16
N SER A 152 -12.50 15.52 7.32
CA SER A 152 -13.75 16.30 7.36
C SER A 152 -14.96 15.50 6.85
N ASN A 153 -14.72 14.52 5.96
CA ASN A 153 -15.74 13.60 5.47
C ASN A 153 -15.12 12.21 5.17
N PRO A 154 -15.44 11.16 5.95
CA PRO A 154 -14.86 9.83 5.78
C PRO A 154 -15.30 9.12 4.49
N PHE A 155 -16.50 9.41 3.97
CA PHE A 155 -16.97 8.85 2.70
C PHE A 155 -16.19 9.42 1.53
N LYS A 156 -15.87 10.72 1.58
CA LYS A 156 -14.98 11.34 0.61
C LYS A 156 -13.59 10.72 0.69
N SER A 157 -13.05 10.51 1.89
CA SER A 157 -11.76 9.84 2.06
C SER A 157 -11.75 8.42 1.48
N ALA A 158 -12.83 7.66 1.63
CA ALA A 158 -12.98 6.36 1.00
C ALA A 158 -13.01 6.48 -0.53
N ALA A 159 -13.81 7.38 -1.09
CA ALA A 159 -13.92 7.57 -2.54
C ALA A 159 -12.59 8.02 -3.18
N ASP A 160 -11.87 8.91 -2.52
CA ASP A 160 -10.59 9.46 -3.00
C ASP A 160 -9.39 8.53 -2.72
N GLY A 161 -9.60 7.40 -2.02
CA GLY A 161 -8.52 6.49 -1.65
C GLY A 161 -7.57 7.02 -0.57
N ALA A 162 -7.99 8.03 0.20
CA ALA A 162 -7.24 8.58 1.32
C ALA A 162 -7.30 7.61 2.52
N LEU A 163 -6.41 6.63 2.53
CA LEU A 163 -6.41 5.52 3.49
C LEU A 163 -6.14 5.94 4.93
N LEU A 164 -5.18 6.84 5.18
CA LEU A 164 -4.83 7.26 6.54
C LEU A 164 -6.02 7.90 7.28
N PRO A 165 -6.71 8.92 6.72
CA PRO A 165 -7.90 9.48 7.34
C PRO A 165 -9.03 8.45 7.51
N LEU A 166 -9.21 7.56 6.53
CA LEU A 166 -10.20 6.50 6.59
C LEU A 166 -9.93 5.53 7.75
N ILE A 167 -8.69 5.11 7.94
CA ILE A 167 -8.26 4.24 9.04
C ILE A 167 -8.53 4.91 10.38
N VAL A 168 -8.19 6.19 10.52
CA VAL A 168 -8.40 6.97 11.76
C VAL A 168 -9.89 7.07 12.09
N PHE A 169 -10.71 7.47 11.11
CA PHE A 169 -12.17 7.48 11.29
C PHE A 169 -12.70 6.11 11.68
N THR A 170 -12.30 5.06 10.96
CA THR A 170 -12.75 3.68 11.21
C THR A 170 -12.37 3.23 12.61
N ALA A 171 -11.17 3.57 13.09
CA ALA A 171 -10.74 3.23 14.44
C ALA A 171 -11.59 3.93 15.51
N VAL A 172 -11.87 5.23 15.35
CA VAL A 172 -12.75 5.98 16.25
C VAL A 172 -14.17 5.43 16.21
N PHE A 173 -14.69 5.15 15.01
CA PHE A 173 -16.00 4.55 14.82
C PHE A 173 -16.11 3.19 15.51
N ALA A 174 -15.11 2.32 15.35
CA ALA A 174 -15.07 1.02 15.99
C ALA A 174 -15.01 1.12 17.52
N MET A 175 -14.24 2.08 18.07
CA MET A 175 -14.21 2.34 19.51
C MET A 175 -15.56 2.83 20.05
N ALA A 176 -16.27 3.67 19.29
CA ALA A 176 -17.63 4.10 19.63
C ALA A 176 -18.62 2.93 19.56
N LEU A 177 -18.50 2.08 18.53
CA LEU A 177 -19.32 0.89 18.36
C LEU A 177 -19.12 -0.12 19.50
N SER A 178 -17.94 -0.19 20.11
CA SER A 178 -17.71 -1.01 21.31
C SER A 178 -18.48 -0.53 22.55
N ARG A 179 -19.02 0.71 22.55
CA ARG A 179 -19.72 1.32 23.69
C ARG A 179 -21.24 1.34 23.56
N ILE A 180 -21.80 0.96 22.41
CA ILE A 180 -23.26 0.90 22.21
C ILE A 180 -23.83 -0.42 22.73
N GLU A 181 -25.17 -0.50 22.80
CA GLU A 181 -25.92 -1.70 23.17
C GLU A 181 -25.49 -2.93 22.36
N ASP A 182 -25.39 -4.07 23.05
CA ASP A 182 -24.86 -5.32 22.49
C ASP A 182 -25.63 -5.78 21.25
N ASP A 183 -26.97 -5.68 21.24
CA ASP A 183 -27.79 -6.10 20.11
C ASP A 183 -27.50 -5.29 18.83
N ARG A 184 -27.36 -3.96 18.97
CA ARG A 184 -27.05 -3.06 17.85
C ARG A 184 -25.63 -3.31 17.35
N ARG A 185 -24.68 -3.52 18.26
CA ARG A 185 -23.29 -3.87 17.92
C ARG A 185 -23.23 -5.17 17.13
N GLN A 186 -23.91 -6.22 17.59
CA GLN A 186 -23.92 -7.53 16.94
C GLN A 186 -24.51 -7.48 15.53
N LEU A 187 -25.53 -6.65 15.29
CA LEU A 187 -26.11 -6.46 13.97
C LEU A 187 -25.06 -5.91 12.98
N MET A 188 -24.31 -4.87 13.38
CA MET A 188 -23.24 -4.32 12.54
C MET A 188 -22.11 -5.32 12.31
N LEU A 189 -21.71 -6.06 13.35
CA LEU A 189 -20.64 -7.06 13.22
C LEU A 189 -21.02 -8.23 12.34
N LYS A 190 -22.28 -8.67 12.35
CA LYS A 190 -22.78 -9.71 11.43
C LYS A 190 -22.68 -9.27 9.97
N PHE A 191 -23.08 -8.04 9.68
CA PHE A 191 -22.94 -7.46 8.34
C PHE A 191 -21.46 -7.39 7.93
N LEU A 192 -20.59 -6.83 8.77
CA LEU A 192 -19.18 -6.66 8.43
C LEU A 192 -18.40 -7.98 8.31
N ARG A 193 -18.81 -9.05 9.01
CA ARG A 193 -18.23 -10.40 8.86
C ARG A 193 -18.61 -11.10 7.56
N SER A 194 -19.59 -10.60 6.83
CA SER A 194 -20.00 -11.16 5.54
C SER A 194 -19.10 -10.72 4.38
N PHE A 195 -18.26 -9.71 4.60
CA PHE A 195 -17.18 -9.29 3.70
C PHE A 195 -15.89 -10.06 4.01
#